data_AF-A0A1Y5TTW3-F1
#
_entry.id   AF-A0A1Y5TTW3-F1
#
_cell.length_a   1.000
_cell.length_b   1.000
_cell.length_c   1.000
_cell.angle_alpha   90.00
_cell.angle_beta   90.00
_cell.angle_gamma   90.00
#
_symmetry.space_group_name_H-M   'P 1'
#
loop_
_entity.id
_entity.type
_entity.pdbx_description
1 polymer ?
#
loop_
_entity_poly.entity_id
_entity_poly.type
_entity_poly.pdbx_seq_one_letter_code
_entity_poly.pdbx_strand_id
1 'polypeptide(L)'
;MRIAPISVCALCAALSVSGCGQLGSQGSSGSLGSLGSQGSLGSIGSLNPFGGARRTQATVRGPLRPLVDAGTGTQVIDGRALLAQVTDVRMEPAAFGAIVTASGLAYEAGNYNAQLTREGFEGGTLVLAFRAERAAGYPAGGPAPVRRITSAITLDEDELSYITGVRVVAQGNAVSARR
;
A
#
# COMPACT_ATOMS: atom_id res chain seq x y z
N MET A 1 40.90 -8.84 -45.35
CA MET A 1 39.43 -8.84 -45.50
C MET A 1 38.91 -7.68 -44.66
N ARG A 2 38.50 -6.59 -45.31
CA ARG A 2 38.05 -5.33 -44.70
C ARG A 2 36.54 -5.40 -44.49
N ILE A 3 36.03 -5.18 -43.29
CA ILE A 3 34.67 -4.69 -43.05
C ILE A 3 34.76 -3.68 -41.90
N ALA A 4 34.39 -2.44 -42.22
CA ALA A 4 34.21 -1.31 -41.32
C ALA A 4 32.71 -0.87 -41.40
N PRO A 5 32.23 0.16 -40.68
CA PRO A 5 31.09 0.09 -39.75
C PRO A 5 29.85 0.90 -40.17
N ILE A 6 28.67 0.60 -39.60
CA ILE A 6 27.38 1.29 -39.83
C ILE A 6 26.55 1.12 -38.54
N SER A 7 25.84 2.06 -37.91
CA SER A 7 25.59 3.50 -38.12
C SER A 7 24.92 4.02 -36.84
N VAL A 8 25.41 5.16 -36.32
CA VAL A 8 24.68 6.06 -35.43
C VAL A 8 24.13 7.18 -36.32
N CYS A 9 22.81 7.24 -36.53
CA CYS A 9 22.08 8.50 -36.79
C CYS A 9 20.59 8.27 -37.06
N ALA A 10 19.79 9.24 -36.58
CA ALA A 10 18.48 9.66 -37.06
C ALA A 10 17.23 8.89 -36.57
N LEU A 11 16.57 9.44 -35.56
CA LEU A 11 15.32 10.18 -35.81
C LEU A 11 14.96 11.12 -34.63
N CYS A 12 15.26 12.40 -34.81
CA CYS A 12 14.57 13.51 -34.15
C CYS A 12 13.42 13.95 -35.07
N ALA A 13 12.19 13.99 -34.57
CA ALA A 13 11.07 14.77 -35.11
C ALA A 13 10.02 14.88 -33.97
N ALA A 14 9.95 15.99 -33.22
CA ALA A 14 9.24 17.23 -33.53
C ALA A 14 7.75 17.02 -33.82
N LEU A 15 6.86 17.48 -32.93
CA LEU A 15 5.56 18.13 -33.19
C LEU A 15 4.80 18.37 -31.86
N SER A 16 5.03 19.53 -31.26
CA SER A 16 4.09 20.18 -30.32
C SER A 16 3.59 21.46 -30.98
N VAL A 17 2.26 21.69 -30.96
CA VAL A 17 1.50 22.96 -31.06
C VAL A 17 0.09 22.65 -31.56
N SER A 18 -0.92 22.98 -30.75
CA SER A 18 -2.31 23.40 -31.11
C SER A 18 -3.13 23.36 -29.81
N GLY A 19 -3.84 24.38 -29.36
CA GLY A 19 -4.15 25.69 -29.91
C GLY A 19 -4.94 26.48 -28.85
N CYS A 20 -4.89 27.81 -28.97
CA CYS A 20 -5.69 28.76 -28.21
C CYS A 20 -7.15 28.79 -28.70
N GLY A 21 -8.09 29.17 -27.81
CA GLY A 21 -9.21 30.02 -28.22
C GLY A 21 -10.56 29.81 -27.51
N GLN A 22 -11.31 30.92 -27.43
CA GLN A 22 -12.71 31.15 -27.00
C GLN A 22 -12.89 31.40 -25.50
N LEU A 23 -13.05 32.63 -24.97
CA LEU A 23 -13.60 33.91 -25.46
C LEU A 23 -15.14 33.90 -25.68
N GLY A 24 -15.84 34.57 -24.77
CA GLY A 24 -17.27 34.91 -24.77
C GLY A 24 -17.75 35.03 -23.30
N SER A 25 -18.10 36.14 -22.66
CA SER A 25 -18.67 37.47 -22.94
C SER A 25 -20.10 37.60 -22.40
N GLN A 26 -20.37 38.72 -21.71
CA GLN A 26 -21.67 39.38 -21.44
C GLN A 26 -22.50 38.81 -20.29
N GLY A 27 -22.68 39.57 -19.19
CA GLY A 27 -23.77 40.56 -18.98
C GLY A 27 -24.75 39.94 -17.96
N SER A 28 -25.44 40.59 -17.02
CA SER A 28 -25.99 41.93 -16.93
C SER A 28 -26.34 42.29 -15.47
N SER A 29 -26.55 43.59 -15.28
CA SER A 29 -26.99 44.37 -14.12
C SER A 29 -28.39 44.08 -13.54
N GLY A 30 -28.59 44.45 -12.26
CA GLY A 30 -29.88 44.71 -11.58
C GLY A 30 -30.08 43.86 -10.32
N SER A 31 -30.60 44.32 -9.18
CA SER A 31 -31.39 45.52 -8.85
C SER A 31 -31.34 45.82 -7.34
N LEU A 32 -31.77 47.03 -6.99
CA LEU A 32 -31.82 47.65 -5.66
C LEU A 32 -32.95 47.11 -4.76
N GLY A 33 -32.64 46.96 -3.47
CA GLY A 33 -33.49 47.32 -2.31
C GLY A 33 -34.70 46.45 -1.95
N SER A 34 -34.79 46.03 -0.68
CA SER A 34 -35.96 46.35 0.17
C SER A 34 -35.65 46.14 1.66
N LEU A 35 -36.00 47.16 2.44
CA LEU A 35 -36.03 47.21 3.91
C LEU A 35 -37.36 46.62 4.41
N GLY A 36 -37.31 45.85 5.48
CA GLY A 36 -38.49 45.47 6.29
C GLY A 36 -38.09 44.38 7.29
N SER A 37 -37.69 44.70 8.52
CA SER A 37 -38.54 44.95 9.69
C SER A 37 -39.58 43.86 9.95
N GLN A 38 -39.35 43.03 10.98
CA GLN A 38 -40.20 42.94 12.17
C GLN A 38 -39.68 41.81 13.08
N GLY A 39 -39.43 42.15 14.35
CA GLY A 39 -38.92 41.22 15.36
C GLY A 39 -40.00 40.48 16.15
N SER A 40 -39.55 39.97 17.30
CA SER A 40 -40.32 39.35 18.41
C SER A 40 -40.64 37.86 18.19
N LEU A 41 -40.43 36.92 19.12
CA LEU A 41 -40.37 36.93 20.59
C LEU A 41 -39.35 35.89 21.10
N GLY A 42 -38.68 36.19 22.20
CA GLY A 42 -37.65 35.33 22.80
C GLY A 42 -38.18 34.09 23.55
N SER A 43 -37.26 33.18 23.85
CA SER A 43 -37.24 32.41 25.09
C SER A 43 -35.81 31.93 25.33
N ILE A 44 -35.26 32.34 26.46
CA ILE A 44 -33.95 31.95 26.95
C ILE A 44 -34.08 30.49 27.41
N GLY A 45 -33.74 29.57 26.52
CA GLY A 45 -33.63 28.14 26.82
C GLY A 45 -32.21 27.80 27.24
N SER A 46 -31.98 27.81 28.56
CA SER A 46 -30.99 27.06 29.34
C SER A 46 -29.67 26.62 28.67
N LEU A 47 -28.59 27.24 29.16
CA LEU A 47 -27.17 26.87 29.07
C LEU A 47 -26.89 25.37 28.83
N ASN A 48 -26.56 25.01 27.59
CA ASN A 48 -25.83 23.79 27.25
C ASN A 48 -24.37 24.17 26.92
N PRO A 49 -23.39 23.98 27.81
CA PRO A 49 -21.98 24.33 27.56
C PRO A 49 -21.30 23.41 26.54
N PHE A 50 -21.99 22.34 26.09
CA PHE A 50 -21.60 21.48 24.99
C PHE A 50 -22.57 21.56 23.80
N GLY A 51 -23.18 22.75 23.61
CA GLY A 51 -23.87 23.19 22.39
C GLY A 51 -24.61 22.09 21.63
N GLY A 52 -25.82 21.76 22.09
CA GLY A 52 -26.70 20.80 21.44
C GLY A 52 -26.83 21.11 19.95
N ALA A 53 -26.19 20.29 19.12
CA ALA A 53 -26.23 20.45 17.68
C ALA A 53 -27.68 20.28 17.22
N ARG A 54 -28.32 21.39 16.83
CA ARG A 54 -29.48 21.35 15.95
C ARG A 54 -29.04 20.55 14.72
N ARG A 55 -29.49 19.30 14.60
CA ARG A 55 -29.34 18.51 13.37
C ARG A 55 -30.15 19.19 12.27
N THR A 56 -29.56 20.16 11.59
CA THR A 56 -29.93 20.40 10.20
C THR A 56 -29.46 19.20 9.43
N GLN A 57 -30.40 18.31 9.11
CA GLN A 57 -30.17 17.23 8.17
C GLN A 57 -29.82 17.90 6.83
N ALA A 58 -28.55 17.86 6.45
CA ALA A 58 -28.17 18.19 5.08
C ALA A 58 -28.91 17.18 4.19
N THR A 59 -29.87 17.66 3.41
CA THR A 59 -30.50 16.83 2.37
C THR A 59 -29.40 16.48 1.38
N VAL A 60 -28.81 15.29 1.52
CA VAL A 60 -27.84 14.76 0.56
C VAL A 60 -28.60 14.51 -0.73
N ARG A 61 -28.66 15.52 -1.61
CA ARG A 61 -29.09 15.36 -2.99
C ARG A 61 -27.91 14.79 -3.78
N GLY A 62 -27.74 13.47 -3.70
CA GLY A 62 -26.81 12.75 -4.56
C GLY A 62 -26.36 11.42 -3.96
N PRO A 63 -25.95 10.45 -4.80
CA PRO A 63 -25.34 9.22 -4.30
C PRO A 63 -24.08 9.59 -3.51
N LEU A 64 -23.98 9.08 -2.28
CA LEU A 64 -22.78 9.19 -1.46
C LEU A 64 -21.62 8.58 -2.26
N ARG A 65 -20.69 9.42 -2.71
CA ARG A 65 -19.46 8.94 -3.34
C ARG A 65 -18.56 8.40 -2.23
N PRO A 66 -18.09 7.15 -2.33
CA PRO A 66 -17.10 6.62 -1.39
C PRO A 66 -15.87 7.55 -1.34
N LEU A 67 -15.28 7.72 -0.15
CA LEU A 67 -14.04 8.47 0.04
C LEU A 67 -12.83 7.81 -0.63
N VAL A 68 -12.98 6.53 -1.02
CA VAL A 68 -12.01 5.73 -1.75
C VAL A 68 -12.75 5.16 -2.95
N ASP A 69 -12.29 5.48 -4.16
CA ASP A 69 -12.86 4.89 -5.37
C ASP A 69 -12.70 3.37 -5.31
N ALA A 70 -13.70 2.61 -5.77
CA ALA A 70 -13.74 1.14 -5.70
C ALA A 70 -12.57 0.42 -6.42
N GLY A 71 -11.65 1.16 -7.05
CA GLY A 71 -10.41 0.68 -7.66
C GLY A 71 -9.12 1.14 -6.98
N THR A 72 -9.16 1.95 -5.92
CA THR A 72 -7.96 2.48 -5.23
C THR A 72 -7.58 1.60 -4.03
N GLY A 73 -7.42 0.30 -4.28
CA GLY A 73 -6.59 -0.53 -3.42
C GLY A 73 -5.15 -0.38 -3.88
N THR A 74 -4.34 0.46 -3.22
CA THR A 74 -2.90 0.44 -3.46
C THR A 74 -2.35 -0.89 -2.97
N GLN A 75 -2.22 -1.86 -3.89
CA GLN A 75 -1.38 -3.02 -3.64
C GLN A 75 0.05 -2.50 -3.51
N VAL A 76 0.57 -2.51 -2.29
CA VAL A 76 1.98 -2.24 -2.06
C VAL A 76 2.74 -3.45 -2.61
N ILE A 77 3.10 -3.37 -3.89
CA ILE A 77 3.94 -4.38 -4.53
C ILE A 77 5.33 -4.19 -3.95
N ASP A 78 5.69 -5.08 -3.04
CA ASP A 78 7.05 -5.17 -2.54
C ASP A 78 7.99 -5.56 -3.69
N GLY A 79 8.92 -4.67 -4.04
CA GLY A 79 9.89 -4.88 -5.11
C GLY A 79 11.23 -5.48 -4.66
N ARG A 80 11.38 -5.81 -3.37
CA ARG A 80 12.64 -6.35 -2.84
C ARG A 80 12.92 -7.74 -3.38
N ALA A 81 14.21 -8.06 -3.50
CA ALA A 81 14.67 -9.36 -3.91
C ALA A 81 14.25 -10.44 -2.91
N LEU A 82 13.93 -11.63 -3.44
CA LEU A 82 13.76 -12.82 -2.62
C LEU A 82 15.07 -13.19 -1.93
N LEU A 83 14.95 -13.73 -0.72
CA LEU A 83 16.09 -14.28 0.00
C LEU A 83 16.62 -15.53 -0.73
N ALA A 84 17.90 -15.87 -0.55
CA ALA A 84 18.49 -17.00 -1.26
C ALA A 84 17.84 -18.32 -0.86
N GLN A 85 17.78 -18.60 0.44
CA GLN A 85 17.22 -19.83 0.99
C GLN A 85 16.58 -19.60 2.35
N VAL A 86 15.52 -20.35 2.65
CA VAL A 86 14.93 -20.47 3.99
C VAL A 86 15.50 -21.70 4.69
N THR A 87 15.89 -21.57 5.95
CA THR A 87 16.48 -22.65 6.75
C THR A 87 15.52 -23.17 7.82
N ASP A 88 14.74 -22.29 8.44
CA ASP A 88 13.81 -22.66 9.50
C ASP A 88 12.52 -21.83 9.38
N VAL A 89 11.38 -22.46 9.63
CA VAL A 89 10.07 -21.80 9.69
C VAL A 89 9.29 -22.42 10.84
N ARG A 90 8.80 -21.57 11.74
CA ARG A 90 8.01 -21.99 12.89
C ARG A 90 6.76 -21.16 12.99
N MET A 91 5.69 -21.82 13.40
CA MET A 91 4.44 -21.18 13.76
C MET A 91 4.21 -21.42 15.24
N GLU A 92 4.14 -20.35 16.01
CA GLU A 92 3.98 -20.38 17.46
C GLU A 92 2.64 -19.73 17.84
N PRO A 93 1.80 -20.37 18.66
CA PRO A 93 0.58 -19.74 19.17
C PRO A 93 0.89 -18.51 20.04
N ALA A 94 0.08 -17.46 19.90
CA ALA A 94 0.17 -16.23 20.67
C ALA A 94 -1.21 -15.84 21.23
N ALA A 95 -1.24 -14.88 22.17
CA ALA A 95 -2.46 -14.50 22.88
C ALA A 95 -3.61 -13.99 21.97
N PHE A 96 -3.29 -13.45 20.79
CA PHE A 96 -4.26 -12.90 19.83
C PHE A 96 -4.20 -13.60 18.46
N GLY A 97 -3.60 -14.80 18.39
CA GLY A 97 -3.44 -15.54 17.14
C GLY A 97 -2.16 -16.38 17.11
N ALA A 98 -1.29 -16.13 16.13
CA ALA A 98 -0.02 -16.86 15.99
C ALA A 98 1.09 -15.96 15.45
N ILE A 99 2.33 -16.29 15.79
CA ILE A 99 3.54 -15.67 15.25
C ILE A 99 4.20 -16.67 14.32
N VAL A 100 4.41 -16.27 13.08
CA VAL A 100 5.21 -17.03 12.13
C VAL A 100 6.60 -16.44 12.12
N THR A 101 7.59 -17.22 12.54
CA THR A 101 9.00 -16.84 12.49
C THR A 101 9.70 -17.63 11.41
N ALA A 102 10.41 -16.95 10.51
CA ALA A 102 11.21 -17.56 9.46
C ALA A 102 12.67 -17.10 9.58
N SER A 103 13.60 -18.04 9.45
CA SER A 103 15.03 -17.78 9.38
C SER A 103 15.58 -18.30 8.06
N GLY A 104 16.42 -17.52 7.41
CA GLY A 104 17.00 -17.86 6.12
C GLY A 104 18.40 -17.31 5.93
N LEU A 105 19.04 -17.74 4.84
CA LEU A 105 20.36 -17.33 4.42
C LEU A 105 20.26 -16.44 3.17
N ALA A 106 20.88 -15.27 3.23
CA ALA A 106 21.09 -14.39 2.09
C ALA A 106 22.22 -14.89 1.18
N TYR A 107 22.30 -14.41 -0.08
CA TYR A 107 23.46 -14.68 -0.95
C TYR A 107 24.73 -14.00 -0.42
N GLU A 108 24.58 -12.81 0.16
CA GLU A 108 25.67 -11.93 0.57
C GLU A 108 25.48 -11.49 2.03
N ALA A 109 26.56 -11.05 2.66
CA ALA A 109 26.48 -10.47 4.00
C ALA A 109 25.89 -9.06 3.94
N GLY A 110 25.26 -8.62 5.02
CA GLY A 110 24.76 -7.25 5.14
C GLY A 110 23.37 -7.01 4.56
N ASN A 111 22.65 -8.04 4.10
CA ASN A 111 21.23 -7.90 3.78
C ASN A 111 20.43 -7.50 5.04
N TYR A 112 19.44 -6.63 4.87
CA TYR A 112 18.67 -6.04 5.96
C TYR A 112 17.20 -5.83 5.57
N ASN A 113 16.38 -5.24 6.45
CA ASN A 113 14.95 -5.00 6.20
C ASN A 113 14.22 -6.26 5.69
N ALA A 114 14.44 -7.37 6.37
CA ALA A 114 13.79 -8.63 6.04
C ALA A 114 12.31 -8.61 6.41
N GLN A 115 11.47 -9.00 5.46
CA GLN A 115 10.03 -9.05 5.65
C GLN A 115 9.41 -10.29 5.01
N LEU A 116 8.35 -10.77 5.64
CA LEU A 116 7.45 -11.76 5.08
C LEU A 116 6.27 -11.02 4.45
N THR A 117 6.15 -11.14 3.13
CA THR A 117 5.08 -10.48 2.36
C THR A 117 4.05 -11.53 1.95
N ARG A 118 2.77 -11.28 2.22
CA ARG A 118 1.67 -12.16 1.83
C ARG A 118 1.52 -12.11 0.30
N GLU A 119 1.74 -13.24 -0.38
CA GLU A 119 1.60 -13.31 -1.85
C GLU A 119 0.28 -13.97 -2.27
N GLY A 120 -0.28 -14.85 -1.44
CA GLY A 120 -1.54 -15.48 -1.76
C GLY A 120 -1.94 -16.56 -0.77
N PHE A 121 -3.01 -17.26 -1.12
CA PHE A 121 -3.58 -18.34 -0.33
C PHE A 121 -3.92 -19.51 -1.25
N GLU A 122 -3.37 -20.68 -0.92
CA GLU A 122 -3.53 -21.91 -1.69
C GLU A 122 -4.05 -23.03 -0.78
N GLY A 123 -5.31 -23.41 -0.95
CA GLY A 123 -5.87 -24.61 -0.33
C GLY A 123 -5.71 -24.71 1.19
N GLY A 124 -5.89 -23.61 1.94
CA GLY A 124 -5.67 -23.59 3.38
C GLY A 124 -4.26 -23.21 3.80
N THR A 125 -3.34 -22.98 2.86
CA THR A 125 -1.96 -22.59 3.16
C THR A 125 -1.71 -21.13 2.77
N LEU A 126 -1.28 -20.31 3.73
CA LEU A 126 -0.87 -18.94 3.44
C LEU A 126 0.52 -18.94 2.79
N VAL A 127 0.64 -18.38 1.59
CA VAL A 127 1.90 -18.26 0.87
C VAL A 127 2.55 -16.91 1.23
N LEU A 128 3.73 -16.99 1.85
CA LEU A 128 4.55 -15.85 2.24
C LEU A 128 5.82 -15.84 1.39
N ALA A 129 6.18 -14.70 0.81
CA ALA A 129 7.50 -14.50 0.23
C ALA A 129 8.46 -13.92 1.26
N PHE A 130 9.65 -14.52 1.38
CA PHE A 130 10.71 -14.00 2.22
C PHE A 130 11.59 -13.06 1.40
N ARG A 131 11.45 -11.77 1.67
CA ARG A 131 12.16 -10.69 0.98
C ARG A 131 13.10 -9.96 1.92
N ALA A 132 14.22 -9.49 1.37
CA ALA A 132 15.19 -8.69 2.10
C ALA A 132 15.84 -7.67 1.17
N GLU A 133 16.26 -6.54 1.73
CA GLU A 133 16.99 -5.52 1.00
C GLU A 133 18.47 -5.90 0.93
N ARG A 134 19.05 -5.76 -0.27
CA ARG A 134 20.45 -6.05 -0.53
C ARG A 134 21.30 -4.83 -0.21
N ALA A 135 22.28 -4.99 0.67
CA ALA A 135 23.29 -3.97 0.85
C ALA A 135 24.24 -3.93 -0.36
N ALA A 136 24.39 -2.77 -0.98
CA ALA A 136 25.36 -2.58 -2.04
C ALA A 136 26.78 -2.51 -1.45
N GLY A 137 27.77 -3.05 -2.17
CA GLY A 137 29.18 -2.90 -1.84
C GLY A 137 29.80 -3.98 -0.94
N TYR A 138 29.03 -4.98 -0.50
CA TYR A 138 29.59 -6.16 0.15
C TYR A 138 29.94 -7.24 -0.89
N PRO A 139 31.13 -7.85 -0.84
CA PRO A 139 31.45 -8.96 -1.73
C PRO A 139 30.51 -10.15 -1.47
N ALA A 140 30.14 -10.85 -2.53
CA ALA A 140 29.44 -12.12 -2.40
C ALA A 140 30.31 -13.11 -1.62
N GLY A 141 29.72 -13.75 -0.60
CA GLY A 141 30.43 -14.66 0.27
C GLY A 141 30.79 -14.05 1.62
N GLY A 142 30.34 -14.75 2.66
CA GLY A 142 30.64 -14.51 4.06
C GLY A 142 30.21 -15.75 4.86
N PRO A 143 30.67 -15.90 6.12
CA PRO A 143 30.27 -17.01 6.97
C PRO A 143 28.74 -17.07 7.10
N ALA A 144 28.16 -18.27 7.13
CA ALA A 144 26.71 -18.47 7.25
C ALA A 144 26.06 -17.67 8.41
N PRO A 145 26.70 -17.48 9.59
CA PRO A 145 26.12 -16.67 10.66
C PRO A 145 25.89 -15.19 10.28
N VAL A 146 26.75 -14.59 9.45
CA VAL A 146 26.67 -13.17 9.06
C VAL A 146 25.63 -12.94 7.96
N ARG A 147 25.22 -14.02 7.28
CA ARG A 147 24.22 -14.02 6.20
C ARG A 147 22.84 -14.44 6.68
N ARG A 148 22.72 -14.86 7.94
CA ARG A 148 21.45 -15.32 8.51
C ARG A 148 20.59 -14.12 8.86
N ILE A 149 19.35 -14.16 8.42
CA ILE A 149 18.35 -13.15 8.76
C ILE A 149 17.09 -13.85 9.24
N THR A 150 16.47 -13.26 10.25
CA THR A 150 15.22 -13.74 10.83
C THR A 150 14.18 -12.65 10.71
N SER A 151 12.96 -13.02 10.30
CA SER A 151 11.81 -12.14 10.26
C SER A 151 10.61 -12.86 10.84
N ALA A 152 9.68 -12.10 11.41
CA ALA A 152 8.46 -12.64 11.98
C ALA A 152 7.26 -11.79 11.58
N ILE A 153 6.11 -12.44 11.45
CA ILE A 153 4.83 -11.78 11.20
C ILE A 153 3.76 -12.35 12.14
N THR A 154 2.87 -11.49 12.61
CA THR A 154 1.69 -11.88 13.37
C THR A 154 0.55 -12.22 12.43
N LEU A 155 -0.17 -13.28 12.78
CA LEU A 155 -1.41 -13.69 12.16
C LEU A 155 -2.53 -13.59 13.18
N ASP A 156 -3.63 -12.98 12.79
CA ASP A 156 -4.80 -12.78 13.65
C ASP A 156 -5.69 -14.03 13.68
N GLU A 157 -6.56 -14.15 14.68
CA GLU A 157 -7.48 -15.30 14.81
C GLU A 157 -8.38 -15.50 13.58
N ASP A 158 -8.82 -14.41 12.96
CA ASP A 158 -9.61 -14.46 11.72
C ASP A 158 -8.81 -15.11 10.59
N GLU A 159 -7.55 -14.71 10.38
CA GLU A 159 -6.68 -15.33 9.36
C GLU A 159 -6.46 -16.82 9.66
N LEU A 160 -6.25 -17.18 10.92
CA LEU A 160 -6.06 -18.55 11.40
C LEU A 160 -7.30 -19.45 11.23
N SER A 161 -8.49 -18.87 11.12
CA SER A 161 -9.70 -19.65 10.83
C SER A 161 -9.71 -20.19 9.39
N TYR A 162 -9.06 -19.48 8.46
CA TYR A 162 -8.99 -19.86 7.05
C TYR A 162 -7.73 -20.66 6.71
N ILE A 163 -6.65 -20.53 7.49
CA ILE A 163 -5.37 -21.19 7.22
C ILE A 163 -5.12 -22.37 8.17
N THR A 164 -4.57 -23.47 7.64
CA THR A 164 -4.09 -24.63 8.39
C THR A 164 -2.57 -24.71 8.44
N GLY A 165 -1.87 -23.92 7.62
CA GLY A 165 -0.42 -23.87 7.56
C GLY A 165 0.08 -22.67 6.78
N VAL A 166 1.40 -22.52 6.75
CA VAL A 166 2.08 -21.43 6.06
C VAL A 166 3.18 -22.03 5.18
N ARG A 167 3.35 -21.49 3.97
CA ARG A 167 4.43 -21.81 3.06
C ARG A 167 5.26 -20.56 2.81
N VAL A 168 6.52 -20.59 3.24
CA VAL A 168 7.47 -19.50 3.02
C VAL A 168 8.31 -19.81 1.80
N VAL A 169 8.31 -18.91 0.82
CA VAL A 169 9.01 -19.03 -0.46
C VAL A 169 10.23 -18.12 -0.46
N ALA A 170 11.36 -18.68 -0.87
CA ALA A 170 12.60 -17.98 -1.19
C ALA A 170 13.01 -18.31 -2.64
N GLN A 171 14.11 -17.73 -3.10
CA GLN A 171 14.59 -17.94 -4.47
C GLN A 171 15.00 -19.40 -4.74
N GLY A 172 15.68 -20.04 -3.79
CA GLY A 172 16.21 -21.39 -3.95
C GLY A 172 15.35 -22.51 -3.39
N ASN A 173 14.40 -22.20 -2.50
CA ASN A 173 13.54 -23.20 -1.88
C ASN A 173 12.24 -22.60 -1.33
N ALA A 174 11.32 -23.47 -0.94
CA ALA A 174 10.18 -23.11 -0.13
C ALA A 174 10.04 -24.10 1.03
N VAL A 175 9.72 -23.58 2.21
CA VAL A 175 9.54 -24.38 3.43
C VAL A 175 8.14 -24.14 3.97
N SER A 176 7.43 -25.21 4.26
CA SER A 176 6.10 -25.17 4.86
C SER A 176 6.15 -25.52 6.35
N ALA A 177 5.39 -24.79 7.15
CA ALA A 177 5.14 -25.09 8.56
C ALA A 177 3.63 -25.28 8.77
N ARG A 178 3.28 -26.20 9.67
CA ARG A 178 1.90 -26.47 10.07
C ARG A 178 1.72 -26.15 11.55
N ARG A 179 0.51 -25.75 11.90
CA ARG A 179 0.07 -25.53 13.29
C ARG A 179 0.01 -26.83 14.07
#